data_AF-A0A3D3EDA3-F1
#
_entry.id   AF-A0A3D3EDA3-F1
#
_cell.length_a   1.000
_cell.length_b   1.000
_cell.length_c   1.000
_cell.angle_alpha   90.00
_cell.angle_beta   90.00
_cell.angle_gamma   90.00
#
_symmetry.space_group_name_H-M   'P 1'
#
loop_
_entity.id
_entity.type
_entity.pdbx_description
1 polymer ?
#
loop_
_entity_poly.entity_id
_entity_poly.type
_entity_poly.pdbx_seq_one_letter_code
_entity_poly.pdbx_strand_id
1 'polypeptide(L)' 'MAKPRPLSPHLQVYRPQLTSILSITHRASGVVLTTGTLVLALWLIAVASGPETFAIMAAIVGHPLGQFVLFGYSVALF' A
#
# COMPACT_ATOMS: atom_id res chain seq x y z
N MET A 1 34.93 26.78 1.17
CA MET A 1 33.76 25.98 1.60
C MET A 1 34.28 24.80 2.41
N ALA A 2 33.90 24.64 3.68
CA ALA A 2 34.46 23.60 4.55
C ALA A 2 34.04 22.19 4.08
N LYS A 3 34.95 21.20 4.15
CA LYS A 3 34.66 19.81 3.76
C LYS A 3 33.60 19.21 4.70
N PRO A 4 32.47 18.70 4.18
CA PRO A 4 31.46 18.09 5.03
C PRO A 4 32.00 16.82 5.69
N ARG A 5 31.64 16.61 6.96
CA ARG A 5 32.07 15.43 7.72
C ARG A 5 31.45 14.17 7.09
N PRO A 6 32.21 13.06 7.02
CA PRO A 6 31.68 11.81 6.50
C PRO A 6 30.58 11.24 7.41
N LEU A 7 29.59 10.61 6.80
CA LEU A 7 28.50 9.95 7.51
C LEU A 7 28.97 8.57 8.02
N SER A 8 28.60 8.21 9.25
CA SER A 8 28.96 6.92 9.82
C SER A 8 28.30 5.76 9.06
N PRO A 9 28.91 4.56 9.03
CA PRO A 9 28.25 3.35 8.52
C PRO A 9 26.88 3.15 9.18
N HIS A 10 25.86 2.86 8.38
CA HIS A 10 24.45 2.88 8.79
C HIS A 10 23.73 1.62 8.28
N LEU A 11 22.61 1.75 7.57
CA LEU A 11 21.74 0.65 7.14
C LEU A 11 22.48 -0.51 6.45
N GLN A 12 23.52 -0.21 5.67
CA GLN A 12 24.30 -1.22 4.95
C GLN A 12 25.05 -2.20 5.88
N VAL A 13 25.38 -1.80 7.11
CA VAL A 13 26.07 -2.64 8.11
C VAL A 13 25.18 -3.02 9.29
N TYR A 14 23.95 -2.50 9.33
CA TYR A 14 22.97 -2.80 10.38
C TYR A 14 22.47 -4.25 10.26
N ARG A 15 22.38 -4.96 11.38
CA ARG A 15 21.81 -6.32 11.43
C ARG A 15 20.30 -6.25 11.68
N PRO A 16 19.43 -6.65 10.73
CA PRO A 16 17.99 -6.59 10.91
C PRO A 16 17.53 -7.48 12.07
N GLN A 17 16.80 -6.92 13.02
CA GLN A 17 16.09 -7.67 14.06
C GLN A 17 14.62 -7.87 13.66
N LEU A 18 13.97 -8.91 14.18
CA LEU A 18 12.55 -9.17 13.91
C LEU A 18 11.66 -7.96 14.23
N THR A 19 11.93 -7.25 15.33
CA THR A 19 11.20 -6.02 15.70
C THR A 19 11.42 -4.87 14.71
N SER A 20 12.64 -4.73 14.17
CA SER A 20 12.94 -3.72 13.15
C SER A 20 12.24 -4.02 11.82
N ILE A 21 12.20 -5.29 11.42
CA ILE A 21 11.50 -5.74 10.22
C ILE A 21 10.00 -5.53 10.41
N LEU A 22 9.43 -5.96 11.55
CA LEU A 22 8.02 -5.77 11.85
C LEU A 22 7.63 -4.28 11.85
N SER A 23 8.47 -3.41 12.40
CA SER A 23 8.21 -1.97 12.41
C SER A 23 8.21 -1.36 11.01
N ILE A 24 9.12 -1.78 10.11
CA ILE A 24 9.17 -1.23 8.75
C ILE A 24 8.08 -1.83 7.85
N THR A 25 7.76 -3.12 8.01
CA THR A 25 6.67 -3.76 7.26
C THR A 25 5.31 -3.20 7.68
N HIS A 26 5.07 -2.93 8.97
CA HIS A 26 3.85 -2.29 9.43
C HIS A 26 3.69 -0.86 8.88
N ARG A 27 4.79 -0.11 8.79
CA ARG A 27 4.77 1.21 8.14
C ARG A 27 4.46 1.10 6.65
N ALA A 28 5.07 0.14 5.96
CA ALA A 28 4.80 -0.12 4.56
C ALA A 28 3.34 -0.55 4.31
N SER A 29 2.78 -1.43 5.16
CA SER A 29 1.39 -1.86 5.05
C SER A 29 0.42 -0.69 5.25
N GLY A 30 0.69 0.21 6.20
CA GLY A 30 -0.09 1.44 6.36
C GLY A 30 -0.12 2.32 5.11
N VAL A 31 1.01 2.47 4.41
CA VAL A 31 1.06 3.22 3.13
C VAL A 31 0.24 2.51 2.05
N VAL A 32 0.34 1.18 1.94
CA VAL A 32 -0.43 0.38 0.98
C VAL A 32 -1.94 0.47 1.27
N LEU A 33 -2.35 0.40 2.54
CA LEU A 33 -3.77 0.52 2.92
C LEU A 33 -4.34 1.93 2.65
N THR A 34 -3.50 2.96 2.67
CA THR A 34 -3.92 4.32 2.29
C THR A 34 -4.39 4.37 0.84
N THR A 35 -3.69 3.70 -0.08
CA THR A 35 -4.16 3.60 -1.48
C THR A 35 -5.41 2.73 -1.59
N GLY A 36 -5.51 1.67 -0.77
CA GLY A 36 -6.71 0.85 -0.68
C GLY A 36 -7.95 1.64 -0.24
N THR A 37 -7.78 2.61 0.66
CA THR A 37 -8.86 3.50 1.10
C THR A 37 -9.39 4.36 -0.05
N LEU A 38 -8.50 4.84 -0.94
CA LEU A 38 -8.92 5.56 -2.16
C LEU A 38 -9.72 4.66 -3.10
N VAL A 39 -9.28 3.41 -3.30
CA VAL A 39 -10.01 2.44 -4.12
C VAL A 39 -11.41 2.17 -3.53
N LEU A 40 -11.51 2.02 -2.21
CA LEU A 40 -12.80 1.84 -1.53
C LEU A 40 -13.71 3.07 -1.67
N ALA A 41 -13.16 4.27 -1.54
CA ALA A 41 -13.92 5.51 -1.73
C ALA A 41 -14.45 5.62 -3.18
N LEU A 42 -13.61 5.35 -4.19
CA LEU A 42 -14.02 5.32 -5.59
C LEU A 42 -15.09 4.25 -5.85
N TRP A 43 -14.98 3.09 -5.21
CA TRP A 43 -15.99 2.04 -5.31
C TRP A 43 -17.34 2.50 -4.75
N LEU A 44 -17.36 3.14 -3.58
CA LEU A 44 -18.58 3.69 -2.98
C LEU A 44 -19.20 4.81 -3.84
N ILE A 45 -18.37 5.68 -4.40
CA ILE A 45 -18.82 6.72 -5.34
C ILE A 45 -19.43 6.08 -6.58
N ALA A 46 -18.82 5.03 -7.13
CA ALA A 46 -19.34 4.32 -8.30
C ALA A 46 -20.70 3.67 -8.00
N VAL A 47 -20.88 3.07 -6.81
CA VAL A 47 -22.16 2.55 -6.34
C VAL A 47 -23.23 3.66 -6.29
N ALA A 48 -22.88 4.83 -5.75
CA ALA A 48 -23.80 5.97 -5.65
C ALA A 48 -24.12 6.63 -7.01
N SER A 49 -23.22 6.52 -7.99
CA SER A 49 -23.33 7.16 -9.31
C SER A 49 -24.19 6.38 -10.31
N GLY A 50 -24.71 5.21 -9.92
CA GLY A 50 -25.64 4.43 -10.71
C GLY A 50 -25.02 3.23 -11.46
N PRO A 51 -25.87 2.46 -12.17
CA PRO A 51 -25.51 1.11 -12.64
C PRO A 51 -24.36 1.07 -13.66
N GLU A 52 -24.30 2.04 -14.58
CA GLU A 52 -23.27 2.09 -15.62
C GLU A 52 -21.88 2.32 -15.02
N THR A 53 -21.75 3.32 -14.13
CA THR A 53 -20.50 3.62 -13.43
C THR A 53 -20.07 2.46 -12.53
N PHE A 54 -21.02 1.84 -11.83
CA PHE A 54 -20.73 0.67 -11.02
C PHE A 54 -20.26 -0.53 -11.85
N ALA A 55 -20.84 -0.77 -13.04
CA ALA A 55 -20.42 -1.86 -13.92
C ALA A 55 -18.95 -1.72 -14.36
N ILE A 56 -18.50 -0.48 -14.65
CA ILE A 56 -17.09 -0.21 -14.96
C ILE A 56 -16.21 -0.55 -13.75
N MET A 57 -16.57 -0.08 -12.57
CA MET A 57 -15.80 -0.36 -11.35
C MET A 57 -15.77 -1.86 -11.01
N ALA A 58 -16.90 -2.55 -11.19
CA ALA A 58 -17.00 -3.99 -11.00
C ALA A 58 -16.12 -4.77 -11.98
N ALA A 59 -16.02 -4.33 -13.24
CA ALA A 59 -15.11 -4.93 -14.21
C ALA A 59 -13.63 -4.74 -13.83
N ILE A 60 -13.26 -3.55 -13.34
CA ILE A 60 -11.89 -3.25 -12.87
C ILE A 60 -11.52 -4.13 -11.67
N VAL A 61 -12.38 -4.19 -10.67
CA VAL A 61 -12.15 -4.96 -9.44
C VAL A 61 -12.20 -6.47 -9.72
N GLY A 62 -13.08 -6.91 -10.61
CA GLY A 62 -13.24 -8.30 -11.02
C GLY A 62 -12.12 -8.83 -11.92
N HIS A 63 -11.32 -7.95 -12.53
CA HIS A 63 -10.16 -8.35 -13.32
C HIS A 63 -9.15 -9.12 -12.44
N PRO A 64 -8.46 -10.17 -12.95
CA PRO A 64 -7.50 -10.96 -12.16
C PRO A 64 -6.43 -10.12 -11.46
N LEU A 65 -5.95 -9.05 -12.10
CA LEU A 65 -5.02 -8.09 -11.47
C LEU A 65 -5.69 -7.28 -10.34
N GLY A 66 -6.96 -6.90 -10.50
CA GLY A 66 -7.73 -6.23 -9.45
C GLY A 66 -7.93 -7.13 -8.24
N GLN A 67 -8.25 -8.41 -8.47
CA GLN A 67 -8.35 -9.44 -7.43
C GLN A 67 -7.01 -9.66 -6.71
N PHE A 68 -5.89 -9.69 -7.45
CA PHE A 68 -4.56 -9.79 -6.85
C PHE A 68 -4.24 -8.60 -5.95
N VAL A 69 -4.59 -7.38 -6.37
CA VAL A 69 -4.42 -6.16 -5.57
C VAL A 69 -5.31 -6.20 -4.32
N LEU A 70 -6.58 -6.62 -4.44
CA LEU A 70 -7.47 -6.79 -3.28
C LEU A 70 -6.98 -7.83 -2.29
N PHE A 71 -6.42 -8.93 -2.78
CA PHE A 71 -5.75 -9.91 -1.93
C PHE A 71 -4.56 -9.29 -1.19
N GLY A 72 -3.74 -8.49 -1.89
CA GLY A 72 -2.67 -7.71 -1.29
C GLY A 72 -3.14 -6.77 -0.18
N TYR A 73 -4.28 -6.09 -0.35
CA TYR A 73 -4.88 -5.28 0.72
C TYR A 73 -5.33 -6.11 1.92
N SER A 74 -5.86 -7.31 1.68
CA SER A 74 -6.26 -8.22 2.77
C SER A 74 -5.03 -8.66 3.58
N VAL A 75 -3.92 -9.02 2.92
CA VAL A 75 -2.65 -9.35 3.58
C VAL A 75 -2.06 -8.15 4.33
N ALA A 76 -2.15 -6.94 3.78
CA ALA A 76 -1.63 -5.74 4.43
C ALA A 76 -2.42 -5.32 5.68
N LEU A 77 -3.71 -5.72 5.75
CA LEU A 77 -4.61 -5.36 6.84
C LEU A 77 -4.39 -6.21 8.11
N PHE A 78 -3.92 -7.45 7.98
CA PHE A 78 -3.69 -8.40 9.07
C PHE A 78 -2.20 -8.54 9.42
#